data_AF-A0A2P4Z7D4-F1
#
_entry.id   AF-A0A2P4Z7D4-F1
#
_cell.length_a   1.000
_cell.length_b   1.000
_cell.length_c   1.000
_cell.angle_alpha   90.00
_cell.angle_beta   90.00
_cell.angle_gamma   90.00
#
_symmetry.space_group_name_H-M   'P 1'
#
loop_
_entity.id
_entity.type
_entity.pdbx_description
1 polymer ?
#
loop_
_entity_poly.entity_id
_entity_poly.type
_entity_poly.pdbx_seq_one_letter_code
_entity_poly.pdbx_strand_id
1 'polypeptide(L)'
;MASNCSLPLCSPMSRTRTSLDDVRSLADTMLHASLGKSCSKGLSTTEAELRILQLKYDVTRAVAPPRSDGLFKAACSTDLLFLMDTTGSMQSYIEAAKGQVKSIINEIKMTFFNEASLRIAVVGYKDHGESSNIQFLDFTPEADQVLSFLNQLHATGGADAPEDVLGGIRQSLNAEWKHPTRCIIHIADAPPHGCTLHDLGRGSDTYAKPGSEPHHLTYEILLKQMIELNINYTLLRINNTTDRMAFTFFQEYALASSHCKLNSPTDTTAKNAANLSGPTVTLVGVLSPDAALNLCCNLRS
;
A
#
# COMPACT_ATOMS: atom_id res chain seq x y z
N MET A 1 -52.96 52.20 -35.59
CA MET A 1 -52.54 50.83 -35.19
C MET A 1 -51.16 50.95 -34.56
N ALA A 2 -50.99 50.39 -33.34
CA ALA A 2 -49.78 50.23 -32.50
C ALA A 2 -49.04 51.53 -32.13
N SER A 3 -49.02 52.07 -30.90
CA SER A 3 -48.74 51.50 -29.56
C SER A 3 -47.39 50.78 -29.46
N ASN A 4 -46.38 51.43 -28.88
CA ASN A 4 -45.59 50.83 -27.81
C ASN A 4 -44.72 51.84 -27.04
N CYS A 5 -44.85 51.76 -25.71
CA CYS A 5 -44.06 52.43 -24.69
C CYS A 5 -42.57 52.03 -24.72
N SER A 6 -41.69 52.92 -24.26
CA SER A 6 -40.33 52.57 -23.85
C SER A 6 -39.95 53.38 -22.60
N LEU A 7 -39.63 52.67 -21.53
CA LEU A 7 -39.31 53.14 -20.17
C LEU A 7 -37.89 53.74 -20.08
N PRO A 8 -37.59 54.56 -19.05
CA PRO A 8 -36.26 55.15 -18.86
C PRO A 8 -35.25 54.13 -18.32
N LEU A 9 -34.03 54.14 -18.87
CA LEU A 9 -32.89 53.35 -18.41
C LEU A 9 -32.34 53.93 -17.10
N CYS A 10 -32.46 53.18 -16.01
CA CYS A 10 -31.80 53.47 -14.73
C CYS A 10 -30.31 53.08 -14.84
N SER A 11 -29.41 54.01 -14.49
CA SER A 11 -27.95 53.74 -14.45
C SER A 11 -27.59 52.97 -13.17
N PRO A 12 -26.77 51.90 -13.22
CA PRO A 12 -26.29 51.26 -12.00
C PRO A 12 -25.14 52.05 -11.37
N MET A 13 -25.26 52.32 -10.06
CA MET A 13 -24.19 52.87 -9.21
C MET A 13 -22.94 51.97 -9.27
N SER A 14 -21.78 52.56 -9.55
CA SER A 14 -20.48 51.88 -9.47
C SER A 14 -20.16 51.52 -8.03
N ARG A 15 -20.14 50.22 -7.70
CA ARG A 15 -19.50 49.73 -6.48
C ARG A 15 -17.98 49.78 -6.67
N THR A 16 -17.31 50.65 -5.94
CA THR A 16 -15.85 50.64 -5.82
C THR A 16 -15.41 49.34 -5.14
N ARG A 17 -14.55 48.57 -5.80
CA ARG A 17 -13.82 47.45 -5.17
C ARG A 17 -12.78 48.07 -4.25
N THR A 18 -13.02 48.09 -2.95
CA THR A 18 -11.96 48.29 -1.96
C THR A 18 -10.98 47.12 -2.07
N SER A 19 -9.69 47.42 -2.17
CA SER A 19 -8.65 46.40 -2.35
C SER A 19 -8.44 45.65 -1.03
N LEU A 20 -7.97 44.40 -1.11
CA LEU A 20 -7.66 43.59 0.08
C LEU A 20 -6.58 44.24 0.97
N ASP A 21 -5.75 45.10 0.40
CA ASP A 21 -4.72 45.85 1.11
C ASP A 21 -5.33 46.99 1.98
N ASP A 22 -6.42 47.60 1.53
CA ASP A 22 -7.15 48.63 2.30
C ASP A 22 -7.79 48.03 3.56
N VAL A 23 -8.34 46.81 3.44
CA VAL A 23 -8.96 46.08 4.55
C VAL A 23 -7.92 45.66 5.59
N ARG A 24 -6.72 45.29 5.13
CA ARG A 24 -5.58 44.94 5.99
C ARG A 24 -5.07 46.15 6.78
N SER A 25 -4.93 47.30 6.12
CA SER A 25 -4.50 48.55 6.77
C SER A 25 -5.48 49.01 7.86
N LEU A 26 -6.79 48.84 7.63
CA LEU A 26 -7.83 49.17 8.60
C LEU A 26 -7.80 48.23 9.82
N ALA A 27 -7.57 46.93 9.60
CA ALA A 27 -7.47 45.95 10.67
C ALA A 27 -6.25 46.20 11.58
N ASP A 28 -5.09 46.53 11.00
CA ASP A 28 -3.87 46.81 11.76
C ASP A 28 -3.98 48.11 12.59
N THR A 29 -4.67 49.13 12.05
CA THR A 29 -4.90 50.40 12.75
C THR A 29 -5.85 50.22 13.95
N MET A 30 -6.86 49.35 13.84
CA MET A 30 -7.78 49.04 14.94
C MET A 30 -7.15 48.14 16.01
N LEU A 31 -6.22 47.26 15.63
CA LEU A 31 -5.49 46.41 16.56
C LEU A 31 -4.60 47.23 17.51
N HIS A 32 -3.93 48.26 16.98
CA HIS A 32 -3.06 49.13 17.79
C HIS A 32 -3.83 50.03 18.77
N ALA A 33 -5.07 50.41 18.46
CA ALA A 33 -5.90 51.23 19.34
C ALA A 33 -6.40 50.48 20.60
N SER A 34 -6.35 49.15 20.60
CA SER A 34 -6.93 48.32 21.67
C SER A 34 -5.98 48.02 22.84
N LEU A 35 -4.68 48.33 22.71
CA LEU A 35 -3.69 48.07 23.77
C LEU A 35 -3.69 49.13 24.90
N GLY A 36 -4.67 50.04 24.93
CA GLY A 36 -4.67 51.21 25.81
C GLY A 36 -5.63 51.22 27.01
N LYS A 37 -6.48 50.21 27.25
CA LYS A 37 -7.45 50.27 28.37
C LYS A 37 -7.66 48.95 29.10
N SER A 38 -7.37 48.96 30.40
CA SER A 38 -7.69 47.89 31.34
C SER A 38 -9.15 47.96 31.83
N CYS A 39 -9.66 46.78 32.20
CA CYS A 39 -10.66 46.49 33.24
C CYS A 39 -11.98 45.87 32.77
N SER A 40 -12.41 44.90 33.59
CA SER A 40 -13.45 43.88 33.45
C SER A 40 -14.84 44.33 32.99
N LYS A 41 -15.38 43.65 31.98
CA LYS A 41 -16.76 43.13 31.83
C LYS A 41 -16.84 42.32 30.53
N GLY A 42 -17.75 41.34 30.47
CA GLY A 42 -17.77 40.24 29.48
C GLY A 42 -17.50 40.64 28.03
N LEU A 43 -16.85 39.73 27.28
CA LEU A 43 -16.39 39.94 25.89
C LEU A 43 -17.44 40.71 25.08
N SER A 44 -17.04 41.88 24.58
CA SER A 44 -17.87 42.66 23.67
C SER A 44 -18.22 41.80 22.46
N THR A 45 -19.45 41.92 21.95
CA THR A 45 -19.92 41.17 20.77
C THR A 45 -18.96 41.33 19.59
N THR A 46 -18.36 42.52 19.46
CA THR A 46 -17.30 42.81 18.48
C THR A 46 -15.99 42.05 18.70
N GLU A 47 -15.55 41.82 19.93
CA GLU A 47 -14.35 41.01 20.20
C GLU A 47 -14.58 39.52 19.89
N ALA A 48 -15.79 39.02 20.19
CA ALA A 48 -16.18 37.66 19.85
C ALA A 48 -16.27 37.48 18.31
N GLU A 49 -16.87 38.45 17.61
CA GLU A 49 -16.94 38.46 16.14
C GLU A 49 -15.56 38.53 15.50
N LEU A 50 -14.64 39.36 16.02
CA LEU A 50 -13.26 39.41 15.56
C LEU A 50 -12.52 38.09 15.79
N ARG A 51 -12.74 37.43 16.94
CA ARG A 51 -12.16 36.11 17.21
C ARG A 51 -12.68 35.05 16.23
N ILE A 52 -13.98 35.08 15.93
CA ILE A 52 -14.61 34.18 14.96
C ILE A 52 -14.07 34.44 13.55
N LEU A 53 -13.87 35.71 13.18
CA LEU A 53 -13.30 36.07 11.89
C LEU A 53 -11.85 35.59 11.75
N GLN A 54 -11.06 35.77 12.81
CA GLN A 54 -9.68 35.30 12.89
C GLN A 54 -9.62 33.77 12.79
N LEU A 55 -10.48 33.06 13.53
CA LEU A 55 -10.58 31.60 13.45
C LEU A 55 -11.00 31.14 12.06
N LYS A 56 -11.93 31.82 11.40
CA LYS A 56 -12.32 31.50 10.02
C LYS A 56 -11.17 31.72 9.04
N TYR A 57 -10.37 32.78 9.24
CA TYR A 57 -9.19 33.09 8.43
C TYR A 57 -8.06 32.05 8.65
N ASP A 58 -7.82 31.69 9.91
CA ASP A 58 -6.80 30.69 10.25
C ASP A 58 -7.22 29.28 9.79
N VAL A 59 -8.51 28.94 9.87
CA VAL A 59 -9.07 27.71 9.27
C VAL A 59 -8.92 27.72 7.75
N THR A 60 -9.22 28.83 7.06
CA THR A 60 -9.05 28.91 5.60
C THR A 60 -7.60 28.89 5.15
N ARG A 61 -6.65 29.26 6.02
CA ARG A 61 -5.21 29.09 5.78
C ARG A 61 -4.67 27.71 6.14
N ALA A 62 -5.25 27.06 7.16
CA ALA A 62 -4.88 25.71 7.61
C ALA A 62 -5.50 24.61 6.73
N VAL A 63 -6.61 24.91 6.06
CA VAL A 63 -7.03 24.19 4.85
C VAL A 63 -5.97 24.53 3.80
N ALA A 64 -5.01 23.62 3.66
CA ALA A 64 -3.94 23.70 2.67
C ALA A 64 -4.49 24.13 1.29
N PRO A 65 -3.70 24.79 0.42
CA PRO A 65 -4.11 24.99 -0.97
C PRO A 65 -4.55 23.64 -1.53
N PRO A 66 -5.53 23.60 -2.47
CA PRO A 66 -5.97 22.34 -3.07
C PRO A 66 -4.72 21.59 -3.48
N ARG A 67 -4.43 20.47 -2.79
CA ARG A 67 -3.29 19.63 -3.13
C ARG A 67 -3.49 19.34 -4.60
N SER A 68 -2.46 19.56 -5.42
CA SER A 68 -2.55 19.21 -6.82
C SER A 68 -2.90 17.72 -6.88
N ASP A 69 -4.18 17.39 -7.13
CA ASP A 69 -4.73 16.04 -7.00
C ASP A 69 -3.88 15.03 -7.78
N GLY A 70 -3.28 15.48 -8.89
CA GLY A 70 -2.36 14.69 -9.70
C GLY A 70 -1.01 14.34 -9.05
N LEU A 71 -0.42 15.23 -8.24
CA LEU A 71 0.90 14.97 -7.61
C LEU A 71 0.78 14.02 -6.42
N PHE A 72 -0.25 14.18 -5.59
CA PHE A 72 -0.51 13.26 -4.47
C PHE A 72 -0.92 11.88 -5.00
N LYS A 73 -1.79 11.84 -6.01
CA LYS A 73 -2.17 10.60 -6.70
C LYS A 73 -0.97 9.89 -7.32
N ALA A 74 -0.09 10.62 -7.99
CA ALA A 74 1.13 10.05 -8.56
C ALA A 74 2.11 9.54 -7.49
N ALA A 75 2.24 10.23 -6.35
CA ALA A 75 3.12 9.83 -5.27
C ALA A 75 2.58 8.64 -4.45
N CYS A 76 1.26 8.56 -4.25
CA CYS A 76 0.59 7.51 -3.47
C CYS A 76 0.09 6.33 -4.32
N SER A 77 0.26 6.41 -5.64
CA SER A 77 -0.03 5.34 -6.57
C SER A 77 0.76 4.08 -6.22
N THR A 78 0.06 2.95 -6.12
CA THR A 78 0.61 1.68 -5.63
C THR A 78 0.28 0.52 -6.56
N ASP A 79 1.29 -0.26 -6.90
CA ASP A 79 1.17 -1.57 -7.52
C ASP A 79 1.39 -2.64 -6.44
N LEU A 80 0.36 -3.46 -6.23
CA LEU A 80 0.38 -4.53 -5.25
C LEU A 80 0.23 -5.89 -5.94
N LEU A 81 1.25 -6.74 -5.83
CA LEU A 81 1.23 -8.09 -6.39
C LEU A 81 1.11 -9.12 -5.27
N PHE A 82 0.12 -10.00 -5.37
CA PHE A 82 0.02 -11.20 -4.54
C PHE A 82 0.74 -12.35 -5.21
N LEU A 83 1.84 -12.81 -4.61
CA LEU A 83 2.54 -14.02 -5.00
C LEU A 83 2.05 -15.14 -4.08
N MET A 84 1.43 -16.17 -4.64
CA MET A 84 0.73 -17.18 -3.85
C MET A 84 1.19 -18.58 -4.23
N ASP A 85 1.58 -19.32 -3.22
CA ASP A 85 1.67 -20.77 -3.29
C ASP A 85 0.28 -21.37 -3.48
N THR A 86 0.14 -22.23 -4.49
CA THR A 86 -1.10 -22.91 -4.85
C THR A 86 -0.96 -24.43 -4.89
N THR A 87 -0.04 -25.00 -4.10
CA THR A 87 0.05 -26.45 -3.90
C THR A 87 -0.90 -26.97 -2.82
N GLY A 88 -1.03 -28.29 -2.71
CA GLY A 88 -2.10 -28.96 -1.97
C GLY A 88 -2.24 -28.53 -0.50
N SER A 89 -1.14 -28.18 0.18
CA SER A 89 -1.13 -27.69 1.56
C SER A 89 -1.83 -26.34 1.73
N MET A 90 -1.90 -25.55 0.66
CA MET A 90 -2.29 -24.14 0.70
C MET A 90 -3.81 -23.91 0.61
N GLN A 91 -4.66 -24.93 0.44
CA GLN A 91 -6.09 -24.75 0.17
C GLN A 91 -6.80 -23.81 1.17
N SER A 92 -6.58 -24.04 2.47
CA SER A 92 -7.20 -23.22 3.52
C SER A 92 -6.69 -21.78 3.54
N TYR A 93 -5.41 -21.58 3.21
CA TYR A 93 -4.79 -20.25 3.14
C TYR A 93 -5.23 -19.49 1.89
N ILE A 94 -5.43 -20.16 0.75
CA ILE A 94 -6.01 -19.56 -0.46
C ILE A 94 -7.44 -19.09 -0.18
N GLU A 95 -8.25 -19.88 0.52
CA GLU A 95 -9.61 -19.50 0.91
C GLU A 95 -9.62 -18.29 1.85
N ALA A 96 -8.73 -18.26 2.84
CA ALA A 96 -8.56 -17.12 3.71
C ALA A 96 -8.08 -15.87 2.95
N ALA A 97 -7.10 -16.02 2.05
CA ALA A 97 -6.56 -14.94 1.23
C ALA A 97 -7.63 -14.33 0.30
N LYS A 98 -8.49 -15.17 -0.31
CA LYS A 98 -9.65 -14.71 -1.10
C LYS A 98 -10.54 -13.76 -0.30
N GLY A 99 -10.83 -14.09 0.95
CA GLY A 99 -11.61 -13.25 1.86
C GLY A 99 -10.89 -11.94 2.21
N GLN A 100 -9.60 -12.01 2.54
CA GLN A 100 -8.81 -10.85 2.98
C GLN A 100 -8.51 -9.87 1.85
N VAL A 101 -8.17 -10.34 0.66
CA VAL A 101 -7.94 -9.47 -0.51
C VAL A 101 -9.18 -8.63 -0.81
N LYS A 102 -10.37 -9.22 -0.68
CA LYS A 102 -11.64 -8.48 -0.82
C LYS A 102 -11.76 -7.35 0.19
N SER A 103 -11.42 -7.60 1.45
CA SER A 103 -11.42 -6.58 2.51
C SER A 103 -10.39 -5.48 2.23
N ILE A 104 -9.15 -5.85 1.92
CA ILE A 104 -8.06 -4.91 1.61
C ILE A 104 -8.43 -4.00 0.44
N ILE A 105 -8.99 -4.56 -0.64
CA ILE A 105 -9.43 -3.78 -1.80
C ILE A 105 -10.50 -2.76 -1.39
N ASN A 106 -11.48 -3.17 -0.60
CA ASN A 106 -12.55 -2.28 -0.16
C ASN A 106 -12.04 -1.19 0.79
N GLU A 107 -11.19 -1.54 1.74
CA GLU A 107 -10.61 -0.60 2.70
C GLU A 107 -9.71 0.42 2.03
N ILE A 108 -8.87 0.02 1.07
CA ILE A 108 -8.03 0.96 0.32
C ILE A 108 -8.91 1.89 -0.52
N LYS A 109 -9.94 1.37 -1.21
CA LYS A 109 -10.88 2.22 -1.97
C LYS A 109 -11.57 3.25 -1.08
N MET A 110 -11.99 2.86 0.13
CA MET A 110 -12.68 3.74 1.08
C MET A 110 -11.73 4.75 1.73
N THR A 111 -10.56 4.32 2.16
CA THR A 111 -9.59 5.13 2.92
C THR A 111 -8.98 6.24 2.08
N PHE A 112 -8.70 5.96 0.81
CA PHE A 112 -8.05 6.92 -0.07
C PHE A 112 -9.03 7.76 -0.88
N PHE A 113 -10.35 7.68 -0.65
CA PHE A 113 -11.40 8.51 -1.28
C PHE A 113 -11.20 8.75 -2.81
N ASN A 114 -10.71 7.75 -3.56
CA ASN A 114 -10.30 7.83 -4.99
C ASN A 114 -9.11 8.77 -5.34
N GLU A 115 -8.40 9.30 -4.35
CA GLU A 115 -7.21 10.14 -4.52
C GLU A 115 -5.94 9.34 -4.81
N ALA A 116 -5.90 8.02 -4.55
CA ALA A 116 -4.79 7.13 -4.89
C ALA A 116 -5.21 6.09 -5.95
N SER A 117 -4.31 5.74 -6.86
CA SER A 117 -4.51 4.65 -7.83
C SER A 117 -3.85 3.38 -7.31
N LEU A 118 -4.66 2.35 -7.06
CA LEU A 118 -4.21 1.00 -6.71
C LEU A 118 -4.43 0.09 -7.92
N ARG A 119 -3.39 -0.64 -8.31
CA ARG A 119 -3.52 -1.77 -9.25
C ARG A 119 -3.04 -3.03 -8.56
N ILE A 120 -3.75 -4.13 -8.82
CA ILE A 120 -3.45 -5.42 -8.20
C ILE A 120 -3.14 -6.44 -9.29
N ALA A 121 -2.07 -7.21 -9.07
CA ALA A 121 -1.72 -8.39 -9.85
C ALA A 121 -1.73 -9.62 -8.94
N VAL A 122 -1.88 -10.80 -9.53
CA VAL A 122 -1.83 -12.07 -8.81
C VAL A 122 -0.98 -13.06 -9.60
N VAL A 123 0.00 -13.68 -8.94
CA VAL A 123 0.78 -14.80 -9.44
C VAL A 123 0.52 -15.99 -8.53
N GLY A 124 -0.13 -17.02 -9.04
CA GLY A 124 -0.18 -18.33 -8.41
C GLY A 124 0.95 -19.20 -8.95
N TYR A 125 1.69 -19.88 -8.09
CA TYR A 125 2.70 -20.86 -8.49
C TYR A 125 2.48 -22.21 -7.80
N LYS A 126 3.04 -23.27 -8.39
CA LYS A 126 3.05 -24.65 -7.87
C LYS A 126 4.43 -25.26 -8.05
N ASP A 127 4.58 -26.55 -7.76
CA ASP A 127 5.76 -27.34 -8.12
C ASP A 127 5.94 -27.48 -9.65
N HIS A 128 7.15 -27.81 -10.08
CA HIS A 128 7.46 -28.16 -11.46
C HIS A 128 6.72 -29.42 -11.92
N GLY A 129 6.36 -29.46 -13.20
CA GLY A 129 5.65 -30.60 -13.79
C GLY A 129 4.14 -30.60 -13.54
N GLU A 130 3.64 -29.72 -12.66
CA GLU A 130 2.21 -29.51 -12.47
C GLU A 130 1.57 -28.76 -13.64
N SER A 131 0.33 -29.13 -13.97
CA SER A 131 -0.43 -28.42 -14.99
C SER A 131 -0.77 -27.01 -14.51
N SER A 132 -0.51 -26.01 -15.34
CA SER A 132 -0.60 -24.60 -14.95
C SER A 132 0.25 -24.29 -13.72
N ASN A 133 1.53 -24.73 -13.75
CA ASN A 133 2.51 -24.46 -12.70
C ASN A 133 2.59 -22.97 -12.34
N ILE A 134 2.58 -22.06 -13.33
CA ILE A 134 2.40 -20.62 -13.10
C ILE A 134 1.05 -20.17 -13.66
N GLN A 135 0.26 -19.49 -12.82
CA GLN A 135 -0.98 -18.81 -13.19
C GLN A 135 -0.80 -17.31 -12.93
N PHE A 136 -1.17 -16.45 -13.86
CA PHE A 136 -0.90 -15.02 -13.77
C PHE A 136 -2.08 -14.15 -14.20
N LEU A 137 -2.41 -13.17 -13.36
CA LEU A 137 -3.21 -12.00 -13.67
C LEU A 137 -2.33 -10.76 -13.54
N ASP A 138 -2.19 -10.02 -14.63
CA ASP A 138 -1.43 -8.76 -14.63
C ASP A 138 -2.18 -7.63 -13.91
N PHE A 139 -1.48 -6.52 -13.66
CA PHE A 139 -1.98 -5.39 -12.89
C PHE A 139 -3.29 -4.81 -13.46
N THR A 140 -4.34 -4.90 -12.66
CA THR A 140 -5.66 -4.34 -12.98
C THR A 140 -6.18 -3.48 -11.82
N PRO A 141 -6.86 -2.35 -12.10
CA PRO A 141 -7.59 -1.61 -11.08
C PRO A 141 -8.95 -2.26 -10.74
N GLU A 142 -9.37 -3.24 -11.53
CA GLU A 142 -10.71 -3.85 -11.43
C GLU A 142 -10.73 -4.97 -10.40
N ALA A 143 -11.29 -4.65 -9.22
CA ALA A 143 -11.45 -5.57 -8.11
C ALA A 143 -12.14 -6.89 -8.50
N ASP A 144 -13.16 -6.83 -9.35
CA ASP A 144 -13.92 -8.00 -9.76
C ASP A 144 -13.09 -8.97 -10.61
N GLN A 145 -12.13 -8.46 -11.40
CA GLN A 145 -11.20 -9.29 -12.16
C GLN A 145 -10.25 -10.04 -11.21
N VAL A 146 -9.73 -9.34 -10.20
CA VAL A 146 -8.86 -9.94 -9.17
C VAL A 146 -9.61 -11.04 -8.42
N LEU A 147 -10.83 -10.76 -7.96
CA LEU A 147 -11.65 -11.73 -7.24
C LEU A 147 -12.02 -12.93 -8.12
N SER A 148 -12.36 -12.69 -9.39
CA SER A 148 -12.65 -13.76 -10.35
C SER A 148 -11.44 -14.67 -10.57
N PHE A 149 -10.25 -14.08 -10.75
CA PHE A 149 -9.01 -14.84 -10.92
C PHE A 149 -8.65 -15.63 -9.65
N LEU A 150 -8.71 -15.00 -8.48
CA LEU A 150 -8.47 -15.69 -7.22
C LEU A 150 -9.40 -16.88 -7.07
N ASN A 151 -10.69 -16.75 -7.39
CA ASN A 151 -11.65 -17.85 -7.33
C ASN A 151 -11.31 -19.05 -8.21
N GLN A 152 -10.52 -18.85 -9.28
CA GLN A 152 -10.03 -19.92 -10.16
C GLN A 152 -8.78 -20.62 -9.62
N LEU A 153 -8.13 -20.07 -8.59
CA LEU A 153 -7.01 -20.72 -7.94
C LEU A 153 -7.50 -21.86 -7.04
N HIS A 154 -6.92 -23.04 -7.27
CA HIS A 154 -7.17 -24.27 -6.55
C HIS A 154 -5.84 -24.88 -6.11
N ALA A 155 -5.76 -25.27 -4.85
CA ALA A 155 -4.60 -25.97 -4.31
C ALA A 155 -4.55 -27.40 -4.85
N THR A 156 -3.53 -27.70 -5.63
CA THR A 156 -3.32 -29.06 -6.18
C THR A 156 -1.84 -29.33 -6.34
N GLY A 157 -1.47 -30.60 -6.37
CA GLY A 157 -0.08 -30.98 -6.59
C GLY A 157 0.80 -30.73 -5.37
N GLY A 158 2.09 -30.59 -5.63
CA GLY A 158 3.14 -30.68 -4.62
C GLY A 158 3.65 -32.12 -4.58
N ALA A 159 4.85 -32.35 -5.12
CA ALA A 159 5.44 -33.68 -5.20
C ALA A 159 6.47 -33.86 -4.07
N ASP A 160 7.51 -33.03 -4.09
CA ASP A 160 8.43 -32.87 -2.97
C ASP A 160 8.08 -31.64 -2.13
N ALA A 161 8.87 -31.37 -1.08
CA ALA A 161 8.50 -30.37 -0.10
C ALA A 161 8.80 -28.91 -0.53
N PRO A 162 9.87 -28.62 -1.28
CA PRO A 162 10.03 -27.33 -1.94
C PRO A 162 9.19 -27.18 -3.21
N GLU A 163 8.98 -25.94 -3.63
CA GLU A 163 8.09 -25.56 -4.74
C GLU A 163 8.80 -24.61 -5.73
N ASP A 164 8.18 -24.30 -6.89
CA ASP A 164 8.71 -23.34 -7.89
C ASP A 164 8.51 -21.86 -7.49
N VAL A 165 8.95 -21.52 -6.28
CA VAL A 165 8.90 -20.15 -5.75
C VAL A 165 9.67 -19.17 -6.65
N LEU A 166 10.84 -19.58 -7.15
CA LEU A 166 11.69 -18.74 -8.00
C LEU A 166 11.05 -18.49 -9.37
N GLY A 167 10.33 -19.47 -9.95
CA GLY A 167 9.52 -19.30 -11.14
C GLY A 167 8.39 -18.29 -10.91
N GLY A 168 7.72 -18.35 -9.75
CA GLY A 168 6.73 -17.37 -9.34
C GLY A 168 7.30 -15.94 -9.19
N ILE A 169 8.48 -15.80 -8.58
CA ILE A 169 9.19 -14.51 -8.50
C ILE A 169 9.57 -13.99 -9.89
N ARG A 170 10.10 -14.85 -10.75
CA ARG A 170 10.43 -14.49 -12.14
C ARG A 170 9.20 -14.02 -12.90
N GLN A 171 8.06 -14.67 -12.75
CA GLN A 171 6.80 -14.19 -13.35
C GLN A 171 6.39 -12.82 -12.78
N SER A 172 6.57 -12.60 -11.49
CA SER A 172 6.26 -11.32 -10.83
C SER A 172 7.12 -10.17 -11.36
N LEU A 173 8.39 -10.44 -11.70
CA LEU A 173 9.29 -9.48 -12.34
C LEU A 173 8.85 -9.09 -13.76
N ASN A 174 8.16 -9.99 -14.46
CA ASN A 174 7.64 -9.76 -15.80
C ASN A 174 6.29 -9.02 -15.84
N ALA A 175 5.70 -8.70 -14.68
CA ALA A 175 4.44 -7.96 -14.59
C ALA A 175 4.60 -6.48 -14.99
N GLU A 176 3.50 -5.83 -15.37
CA GLU A 176 3.52 -4.46 -15.89
C GLU A 176 3.55 -3.39 -14.77
N TRP A 177 4.67 -3.32 -14.04
CA TRP A 177 4.92 -2.33 -12.99
C TRP A 177 4.93 -0.89 -13.54
N LYS A 178 3.98 -0.03 -13.11
CA LYS A 178 3.84 1.38 -13.55
C LYS A 178 3.93 2.37 -12.40
N HIS A 179 3.50 1.99 -11.21
CA HIS A 179 3.42 2.90 -10.07
C HIS A 179 4.74 2.96 -9.28
N PRO A 180 5.00 4.07 -8.56
CA PRO A 180 6.26 4.24 -7.83
C PRO A 180 6.32 3.36 -6.58
N THR A 181 5.20 3.15 -5.89
CA THR A 181 5.14 2.20 -4.79
C THR A 181 4.85 0.81 -5.34
N ARG A 182 5.81 -0.11 -5.18
CA ARG A 182 5.74 -1.47 -5.71
C ARG A 182 5.89 -2.47 -4.57
N CYS A 183 4.92 -3.35 -4.40
CA CYS A 183 4.91 -4.29 -3.29
C CYS A 183 4.57 -5.70 -3.78
N ILE A 184 5.33 -6.69 -3.34
CA ILE A 184 4.97 -8.11 -3.42
C ILE A 184 4.60 -8.57 -2.01
N ILE A 185 3.39 -9.12 -1.87
CA ILE A 185 2.97 -9.90 -0.71
C ILE A 185 3.03 -11.37 -1.11
N HIS A 186 4.00 -12.10 -0.55
CA HIS A 186 4.23 -13.50 -0.80
C HIS A 186 3.57 -14.34 0.29
N ILE A 187 2.70 -15.28 -0.09
CA ILE A 187 1.97 -16.18 0.80
C ILE A 187 2.37 -17.60 0.46
N ALA A 188 3.14 -18.25 1.34
CA ALA A 188 3.72 -19.56 1.08
C ALA A 188 3.98 -20.34 2.38
N ASP A 189 3.82 -21.67 2.32
CA ASP A 189 4.13 -22.58 3.41
C ASP A 189 5.27 -23.58 3.07
N ALA A 190 5.82 -23.47 1.86
CA ALA A 190 6.96 -24.23 1.38
C ALA A 190 8.10 -23.32 0.83
N PRO A 191 9.37 -23.74 0.94
CA PRO A 191 10.50 -22.99 0.40
C PRO A 191 10.76 -23.25 -1.09
N PRO A 192 11.60 -22.43 -1.77
CA PRO A 192 12.10 -22.74 -3.12
C PRO A 192 12.98 -23.99 -3.12
N HIS A 193 13.04 -24.67 -4.26
CA HIS A 193 14.12 -25.62 -4.54
C HIS A 193 15.51 -25.01 -4.39
N GLY A 194 16.47 -25.84 -3.99
CA GLY A 194 17.85 -25.48 -3.74
C GLY A 194 18.17 -25.46 -2.25
N CYS A 195 19.02 -26.41 -1.82
CA CYS A 195 19.35 -26.68 -0.43
C CYS A 195 20.01 -25.52 0.34
N THR A 196 20.34 -24.41 -0.32
CA THR A 196 20.81 -23.19 0.34
C THR A 196 19.68 -22.38 0.95
N LEU A 197 18.42 -22.58 0.53
CA LEU A 197 17.27 -21.76 0.92
C LEU A 197 16.32 -22.45 1.91
N HIS A 198 16.58 -23.69 2.32
CA HIS A 198 15.79 -24.40 3.33
C HIS A 198 16.63 -25.34 4.20
N ASP A 199 16.06 -25.76 5.34
CA ASP A 199 16.66 -26.71 6.30
C ASP A 199 16.05 -28.11 6.25
N LEU A 200 15.29 -28.42 5.18
CA LEU A 200 14.66 -29.72 4.99
C LEU A 200 15.67 -30.88 4.88
N GLY A 201 15.21 -32.08 5.20
CA GLY A 201 16.02 -33.30 5.22
C GLY A 201 16.59 -33.68 3.85
N ARG A 202 17.62 -34.53 3.86
CA ARG A 202 18.17 -35.10 2.61
C ARG A 202 17.09 -35.89 1.87
N GLY A 203 16.95 -35.64 0.58
CA GLY A 203 15.96 -36.31 -0.28
C GLY A 203 14.56 -35.70 -0.22
N SER A 204 14.37 -34.60 0.53
CA SER A 204 13.12 -33.82 0.52
C SER A 204 13.02 -32.83 -0.63
N ASP A 205 14.08 -32.65 -1.42
CA ASP A 205 14.16 -31.73 -2.56
C ASP A 205 14.64 -32.48 -3.80
N THR A 206 13.79 -32.58 -4.81
CA THR A 206 14.09 -33.19 -6.12
C THR A 206 15.17 -32.40 -6.87
N TYR A 207 15.23 -31.09 -6.65
CA TYR A 207 16.17 -30.14 -7.26
C TYR A 207 17.10 -29.51 -6.21
N ALA A 208 17.63 -30.33 -5.30
CA ALA A 208 18.46 -29.92 -4.16
C ALA A 208 19.66 -29.03 -4.50
N LYS A 209 20.25 -29.12 -5.69
CA LYS A 209 21.38 -28.27 -6.07
C LYS A 209 20.85 -26.91 -6.56
N PRO A 210 21.35 -25.77 -6.04
CA PRO A 210 20.96 -24.45 -6.55
C PRO A 210 21.11 -24.35 -8.08
N GLY A 211 20.06 -23.87 -8.76
CA GLY A 211 19.99 -23.77 -10.22
C GLY A 211 19.79 -25.11 -10.96
N SER A 212 19.53 -26.21 -10.24
CA SER A 212 19.24 -27.51 -10.88
C SER A 212 17.78 -27.69 -11.29
N GLU A 213 16.89 -26.80 -10.84
CA GLU A 213 15.49 -26.79 -11.27
C GLU A 213 15.36 -26.48 -12.78
N PRO A 214 14.24 -26.86 -13.44
CA PRO A 214 14.08 -26.82 -14.90
C PRO A 214 14.35 -25.48 -15.59
N HIS A 215 14.24 -24.36 -14.87
CA HIS A 215 14.49 -23.02 -15.38
C HIS A 215 15.91 -22.50 -15.12
N HIS A 216 16.72 -23.22 -14.34
CA HIS A 216 18.08 -22.86 -13.95
C HIS A 216 18.24 -21.51 -13.23
N LEU A 217 17.23 -21.13 -12.46
CA LEU A 217 17.18 -19.90 -11.69
C LEU A 217 17.97 -20.02 -10.39
N THR A 218 18.54 -18.89 -9.99
CA THR A 218 19.09 -18.69 -8.66
C THR A 218 18.51 -17.40 -8.07
N TYR A 219 18.34 -17.36 -6.75
CA TYR A 219 17.65 -16.26 -6.09
C TYR A 219 18.43 -14.94 -6.21
N GLU A 220 19.76 -14.98 -6.29
CA GLU A 220 20.61 -13.78 -6.30
C GLU A 220 20.28 -12.86 -7.48
N ILE A 221 20.09 -13.43 -8.68
CA ILE A 221 19.76 -12.66 -9.88
C ILE A 221 18.36 -12.06 -9.75
N LEU A 222 17.39 -12.84 -9.27
CA LEU A 222 16.00 -12.41 -9.15
C LEU A 222 15.85 -11.31 -8.10
N LEU A 223 16.48 -11.46 -6.93
CA LEU A 223 16.42 -10.44 -5.88
C LEU A 223 17.11 -9.15 -6.30
N LYS A 224 18.24 -9.24 -7.02
CA LYS A 224 18.89 -8.06 -7.60
C LYS A 224 17.94 -7.31 -8.54
N GLN A 225 17.23 -8.02 -9.41
CA GLN A 225 16.22 -7.41 -10.29
C GLN A 225 15.05 -6.80 -9.50
N MET A 226 14.58 -7.46 -8.44
CA MET A 226 13.54 -6.90 -7.57
C MET A 226 13.98 -5.58 -6.91
N ILE A 227 15.22 -5.53 -6.44
CA ILE A 227 15.84 -4.33 -5.85
C ILE A 227 15.98 -3.22 -6.90
N GLU A 228 16.48 -3.53 -8.10
CA GLU A 228 16.59 -2.57 -9.22
C GLU A 228 15.24 -2.00 -9.63
N LEU A 229 14.17 -2.80 -9.54
CA LEU A 229 12.79 -2.37 -9.77
C LEU A 229 12.16 -1.67 -8.55
N ASN A 230 12.88 -1.46 -7.45
CA ASN A 230 12.37 -0.88 -6.20
C ASN A 230 11.13 -1.60 -5.64
N ILE A 231 11.11 -2.94 -5.75
CA ILE A 231 10.02 -3.77 -5.23
C ILE A 231 10.25 -4.03 -3.74
N ASN A 232 9.27 -3.65 -2.92
CA ASN A 232 9.19 -4.04 -1.52
C ASN A 232 8.65 -5.46 -1.42
N TYR A 233 9.34 -6.34 -0.70
CA TYR A 233 8.97 -7.75 -0.59
C TYR A 233 8.62 -8.13 0.84
N THR A 234 7.46 -8.75 1.02
CA THR A 234 6.95 -9.21 2.31
C THR A 234 6.55 -10.67 2.19
N LEU A 235 7.06 -11.51 3.10
CA LEU A 235 6.63 -12.90 3.21
C LEU A 235 5.66 -13.05 4.39
N LEU A 236 4.46 -13.55 4.12
CA LEU A 236 3.53 -13.97 5.15
C LEU A 236 3.94 -15.35 5.63
N ARG A 237 4.64 -15.39 6.76
CA ARG A 237 5.18 -16.63 7.33
C ARG A 237 4.05 -17.46 7.92
N ILE A 238 3.83 -18.64 7.34
CA ILE A 238 2.84 -19.62 7.80
C ILE A 238 3.47 -20.60 8.80
N ASN A 239 4.65 -21.14 8.48
CA ASN A 239 5.39 -22.09 9.31
C ASN A 239 6.89 -21.75 9.31
N ASN A 240 7.74 -22.66 9.79
CA ASN A 240 9.19 -22.45 9.89
C ASN A 240 10.00 -22.98 8.70
N THR A 241 9.39 -23.69 7.74
CA THR A 241 10.12 -24.26 6.59
C THR A 241 10.68 -23.17 5.67
N THR A 242 10.01 -22.01 5.65
CA THR A 242 10.37 -20.83 4.87
C THR A 242 11.33 -19.87 5.58
N ASP A 243 11.75 -20.17 6.83
CA ASP A 243 12.56 -19.26 7.65
C ASP A 243 13.93 -18.97 7.03
N ARG A 244 14.59 -20.00 6.48
CA ARG A 244 15.88 -19.83 5.81
C ARG A 244 15.78 -18.99 4.54
N MET A 245 14.75 -19.20 3.74
CA MET A 245 14.47 -18.36 2.57
C MET A 245 14.26 -16.90 3.00
N ALA A 246 13.40 -16.66 3.99
CA ALA A 246 13.09 -15.34 4.49
C ALA A 246 14.35 -14.61 4.99
N PHE A 247 15.19 -15.32 5.75
CA PHE A 247 16.46 -14.79 6.25
C PHE A 247 17.44 -14.48 5.12
N THR A 248 17.60 -15.39 4.15
CA THR A 248 18.50 -15.20 3.02
C THR A 248 18.06 -14.02 2.16
N PHE A 249 16.76 -13.91 1.87
CA PHE A 249 16.22 -12.79 1.09
C PHE A 249 16.39 -11.46 1.84
N PHE A 250 16.19 -11.47 3.16
CA PHE A 250 16.42 -10.30 4.00
C PHE A 250 17.88 -9.83 3.92
N GLN A 251 18.85 -10.75 3.94
CA GLN A 251 20.27 -10.41 3.82
C GLN A 251 20.58 -9.68 2.51
N GLU A 252 20.09 -10.19 1.38
CA GLU A 252 20.27 -9.56 0.07
C GLU A 252 19.66 -8.14 0.03
N TYR A 253 18.45 -7.98 0.56
CA TYR A 253 17.80 -6.68 0.64
C TYR A 253 18.50 -5.70 1.61
N ALA A 254 19.07 -6.22 2.72
CA ALA A 254 19.80 -5.41 3.70
C ALA A 254 21.16 -4.93 3.16
N LEU A 255 21.79 -5.70 2.26
CA LEU A 255 23.00 -5.27 1.54
C LEU A 255 22.71 -4.11 0.59
N ALA A 256 21.53 -4.08 -0.01
CA ALA A 256 21.12 -3.03 -0.93
C ALA A 256 20.50 -1.80 -0.26
N SER A 257 19.93 -1.93 0.95
CA SER A 257 19.28 -0.83 1.65
C SER A 257 19.38 -0.94 3.18
N SER A 258 19.61 0.20 3.84
CA SER A 258 19.72 0.28 5.31
C SER A 258 18.37 0.19 6.04
N HIS A 259 17.24 -0.03 5.34
CA HIS A 259 15.88 0.09 5.87
C HIS A 259 15.09 -1.23 5.96
N CYS A 260 15.78 -2.38 5.86
CA CYS A 260 15.12 -3.68 6.06
C CYS A 260 14.94 -4.01 7.54
N LYS A 261 13.76 -4.53 7.91
CA LYS A 261 13.49 -5.06 9.25
C LYS A 261 12.95 -6.48 9.14
N LEU A 262 13.68 -7.45 9.70
CA LEU A 262 13.15 -8.78 9.97
C LEU A 262 12.46 -8.77 11.33
N ASN A 263 11.15 -9.03 11.37
CA ASN A 263 10.44 -9.12 12.64
C ASN A 263 10.62 -10.55 13.21
N SER A 264 11.32 -10.66 14.34
CA SER A 264 11.28 -11.89 15.15
C SER A 264 9.92 -12.03 15.83
N PRO A 265 9.38 -13.24 16.03
CA PRO A 265 8.20 -13.44 16.86
C PRO A 265 8.54 -13.08 18.31
N THR A 266 8.33 -11.82 18.70
CA THR A 266 8.52 -11.36 20.09
C THR A 266 7.35 -11.79 20.97
N ASP A 267 7.72 -12.33 22.13
CA ASP A 267 7.01 -12.95 23.26
C ASP A 267 5.78 -12.21 23.86
N THR A 268 5.23 -11.21 23.17
CA THR A 268 3.97 -10.53 23.54
C THR A 268 2.73 -11.09 22.85
N THR A 269 2.88 -11.85 21.75
CA THR A 269 1.76 -12.59 21.14
C THR A 269 1.38 -13.83 21.94
N ALA A 270 2.29 -14.42 22.73
CA ALA A 270 2.04 -15.66 23.47
C ALA A 270 0.93 -15.55 24.54
N LYS A 271 0.63 -14.35 25.06
CA LYS A 271 -0.41 -14.19 26.11
C LYS A 271 -1.81 -13.91 25.57
N ASN A 272 -1.95 -13.54 24.30
CA ASN A 272 -3.25 -13.32 23.64
C ASN A 272 -3.50 -14.29 22.45
N ALA A 273 -2.53 -15.15 22.11
CA ALA A 273 -2.61 -16.13 21.02
C ALA A 273 -3.50 -17.36 21.29
N ALA A 274 -4.23 -17.41 22.42
CA ALA A 274 -5.19 -18.48 22.64
C ALA A 274 -6.43 -18.38 21.73
N ASN A 275 -6.64 -17.24 21.04
CA ASN A 275 -7.86 -17.01 20.23
C ASN A 275 -7.63 -16.44 18.81
N LEU A 276 -6.39 -16.35 18.30
CA LEU A 276 -6.12 -15.86 16.94
C LEU A 276 -5.17 -16.81 16.19
N SER A 277 -5.78 -17.74 15.46
CA SER A 277 -5.16 -18.63 14.48
C SER A 277 -4.91 -17.86 13.18
N GLY A 278 -3.83 -17.08 13.12
CA GLY A 278 -3.46 -16.31 11.91
C GLY A 278 -1.96 -16.33 11.62
N PRO A 279 -1.54 -16.15 10.35
CA PRO A 279 -0.14 -16.15 9.95
C PRO A 279 0.63 -14.98 10.60
N THR A 280 1.91 -15.21 10.92
CA THR A 280 2.79 -14.16 11.46
C THR A 280 3.42 -13.41 10.30
N VAL A 281 3.30 -12.07 10.27
CA VAL A 281 3.88 -11.25 9.19
C VAL A 281 5.40 -11.13 9.39
N THR A 282 6.19 -11.72 8.50
CA THR A 282 7.63 -11.49 8.43
C THR A 282 7.92 -10.48 7.33
N LEU A 283 8.14 -9.22 7.73
CA LEU A 283 8.63 -8.20 6.81
C LEU A 283 10.06 -8.57 6.41
N VAL A 284 10.36 -8.64 5.11
CA VAL A 284 11.67 -9.09 4.61
C VAL A 284 12.44 -7.94 3.94
N GLY A 285 11.77 -6.87 3.48
CA GLY A 285 12.46 -5.64 3.09
C GLY A 285 11.52 -4.52 2.64
N VAL A 286 11.82 -3.28 3.05
CA VAL A 286 11.17 -2.07 2.52
C VAL A 286 12.24 -1.09 2.07
N LEU A 287 12.20 -0.73 0.78
CA LEU A 287 13.13 0.16 0.11
C LEU A 287 12.71 1.65 0.23
N SER A 288 11.47 1.94 0.64
CA SER A 288 10.96 3.32 0.84
C SER A 288 10.28 3.52 2.22
N PRO A 289 10.66 4.57 2.99
CA PRO A 289 10.03 4.88 4.29
C PRO A 289 8.51 5.06 4.23
N ASP A 290 8.00 5.63 3.13
CA ASP A 290 6.57 5.94 2.95
C ASP A 290 5.74 4.69 2.65
N ALA A 291 6.34 3.70 1.97
CA ALA A 291 5.70 2.41 1.70
C ALA A 291 5.60 1.54 2.98
N ALA A 292 6.61 1.62 3.86
CA ALA A 292 6.63 0.89 5.14
C ALA A 292 5.50 1.33 6.06
N LEU A 293 5.26 2.64 6.16
CA LEU A 293 4.22 3.19 7.03
C LEU A 293 2.81 2.77 6.57
N ASN A 294 2.55 2.78 5.26
CA ASN A 294 1.22 2.46 4.74
C ASN A 294 0.89 0.96 4.82
N LEU A 295 1.87 0.07 4.61
CA LEU A 295 1.62 -1.38 4.67
C LEU A 295 1.49 -1.90 6.12
N CYS A 296 2.32 -1.39 7.05
CA CYS A 296 2.23 -1.77 8.47
C CYS A 296 0.98 -1.23 9.18
N CYS A 297 0.45 -0.08 8.77
CA CYS A 297 -0.79 0.45 9.35
C CYS A 297 -2.02 -0.36 8.92
N ASN A 298 -2.08 -0.82 7.67
CA ASN A 298 -3.25 -1.52 7.12
C ASN A 298 -3.31 -3.03 7.45
N LEU A 299 -2.19 -3.66 7.83
CA LEU A 299 -2.15 -5.07 8.25
C LEU A 299 -2.30 -5.26 9.78
N ARG A 300 -2.48 -4.17 10.54
CA ARG A 300 -2.59 -4.18 12.01
C ARG A 300 -4.03 -4.07 12.54
N SER A 301 -5.03 -3.98 11.66
CA SER A 301 -6.45 -3.86 11.99
C SER A 301 -7.21 -5.16 11.77
#